data_AF-A0A6L7PE51-F1
#
_entry.id   AF-A0A6L7PE51-F1
#
_cell.length_a   1.000
_cell.length_b   1.000
_cell.length_c   1.000
_cell.angle_alpha   90.00
_cell.angle_beta   90.00
_cell.angle_gamma   90.00
#
_symmetry.space_group_name_H-M   'P 1'
#
loop_
_entity.id
_entity.type
_entity.pdbx_description
1 polymer ?
#
loop_
_entity_poly.entity_id
_entity_poly.type
_entity_poly.pdbx_seq_one_letter_code
_entity_poly.pdbx_strand_id
1 'polypeptide(L)' 'MSTIEDVKARLDIVETVGSYVPNLKRSGRTWKANCPFHNERTPSFIVDPSRGSWH' A
#
# COMPACT_ATOMS: atom_id res chain seq x y z
N MET A 1 -19.37 5.13 13.20
CA MET A 1 -18.49 5.17 12.02
C MET A 1 -18.77 6.46 11.27
N SER A 2 -17.73 7.20 10.93
CA SER A 2 -17.83 8.35 10.05
C SER A 2 -17.86 7.90 8.58
N THR A 3 -18.41 8.73 7.70
CA THR A 3 -18.40 8.48 6.25
C THR A 3 -16.98 8.19 5.72
N ILE A 4 -15.96 8.82 6.31
CA ILE A 4 -14.55 8.60 5.95
C ILE A 4 -14.11 7.17 6.30
N GLU A 5 -14.49 6.68 7.48
CA GLU A 5 -14.19 5.31 7.91
C GLU A 5 -14.91 4.28 7.04
N ASP A 6 -16.17 4.54 6.68
CA ASP A 6 -16.95 3.66 5.81
C ASP A 6 -16.33 3.53 4.41
N VAL A 7 -15.84 4.64 3.85
CA VAL A 7 -15.14 4.62 2.56
C VAL A 7 -13.86 3.80 2.67
N LYS A 8 -13.03 4.04 3.70
CA LYS A 8 -11.78 3.30 3.90
C LYS A 8 -12.03 1.80 4.11
N ALA A 9 -13.08 1.42 4.83
CA ALA A 9 -13.42 0.02 5.10
C ALA A 9 -13.87 -0.75 3.84
N ARG A 10 -14.32 -0.05 2.80
CA ARG A 10 -14.76 -0.66 1.53
C ARG A 10 -13.64 -0.84 0.51
N LEU A 11 -12.49 -0.20 0.72
CA LEU A 11 -11.36 -0.24 -0.21
C LEU A 11 -10.36 -1.31 0.21
N ASP A 12 -9.88 -2.09 -0.77
CA ASP A 12 -8.66 -2.87 -0.60
C ASP A 12 -7.45 -1.95 -0.82
N ILE A 13 -6.63 -1.77 0.21
CA ILE A 13 -5.44 -0.93 0.12
C ILE A 13 -4.42 -1.48 -0.88
N VAL A 14 -4.30 -2.80 -1.04
CA VAL A 14 -3.35 -3.41 -1.98
C VAL A 14 -3.76 -3.10 -3.41
N GLU A 15 -5.04 -3.25 -3.73
CA GLU A 15 -5.59 -2.92 -5.05
C GLU A 15 -5.43 -1.43 -5.33
N THR A 16 -5.86 -0.59 -4.38
CA THR A 16 -5.82 0.87 -4.50
C THR A 16 -4.39 1.35 -4.75
N VAL A 17 -3.43 0.95 -3.92
CA VAL A 17 -2.03 1.36 -4.05
C VAL A 17 -1.35 0.71 -5.26
N GLY A 18 -1.66 -0.55 -5.55
CA GLY A 18 -1.12 -1.30 -6.69
C GLY A 18 -1.45 -0.66 -8.04
N SER A 19 -2.59 0.03 -8.14
CA SER A 19 -2.94 0.80 -9.34
C SER A 19 -1.99 1.97 -9.64
N TYR A 20 -1.27 2.49 -8.62
CA TYR A 20 -0.28 3.57 -8.76
C TYR A 20 1.16 3.08 -8.69
N VAL A 21 1.40 1.91 -8.08
CA VAL A 21 2.74 1.36 -7.83
C VAL A 21 2.91 0.04 -8.59
N PRO A 22 3.34 0.07 -9.87
CA PRO A 22 3.29 -1.10 -10.78
C PRO A 22 4.22 -2.26 -10.39
N ASN A 23 5.14 -2.05 -9.44
CA ASN A 23 6.07 -3.07 -8.94
C ASN A 23 5.78 -3.51 -7.50
N LEU A 24 4.57 -3.25 -6.99
CA LEU A 24 4.15 -3.70 -5.68
C LEU A 24 4.08 -5.23 -5.63
N LYS A 25 4.96 -5.85 -4.83
CA LYS A 25 5.10 -7.30 -4.74
C LYS A 25 4.88 -7.78 -3.32
N ARG A 26 4.24 -8.95 -3.17
CA ARG A 26 4.03 -9.57 -1.86
C ARG A 26 5.36 -9.96 -1.23
N SER A 27 5.54 -9.60 0.04
CA SER A 27 6.72 -9.88 0.86
C SER A 27 6.26 -10.36 2.24
N GLY A 28 5.97 -11.64 2.37
CA GLY A 28 5.39 -12.21 3.60
C GLY A 28 3.96 -11.74 3.81
N ARG A 29 3.69 -11.02 4.90
CA ARG A 29 2.36 -10.48 5.25
C ARG A 29 2.10 -9.09 4.65
N THR A 30 3.14 -8.41 4.20
CA THR A 30 3.07 -7.07 3.60
C THR A 30 3.37 -7.12 2.12
N TRP A 31 3.27 -5.96 1.46
CA TRP A 31 3.69 -5.75 0.08
C TRP A 31 4.75 -4.68 0.02
N LYS A 32 5.69 -4.80 -0.92
CA LYS A 32 6.83 -3.89 -1.03
C LYS A 32 7.10 -3.44 -2.47
N ALA A 33 7.60 -2.23 -2.62
CA ALA A 33 8.12 -1.65 -3.85
C ALA A 33 9.20 -0.60 -3.54
N ASN A 34 9.87 -0.09 -4.57
CA ASN A 34 10.63 1.16 -4.44
C ASN A 34 9.65 2.32 -4.26
N CYS A 35 9.99 3.27 -3.41
CA CYS A 35 9.12 4.40 -3.09
C CYS A 35 8.90 5.29 -4.32
N PRO A 36 7.64 5.59 -4.70
CA PRO A 36 7.36 6.47 -5.84
C PRO A 36 7.75 7.93 -5.57
N PHE A 37 8.06 8.28 -4.32
CA PHE A 37 8.45 9.63 -3.91
C PHE A 37 9.97 9.84 -3.81
N HIS A 38 10.77 8.78 -3.91
CA HIS A 38 12.23 8.83 -3.79
C HIS A 38 12.90 8.01 -4.89
N ASN A 39 13.95 8.55 -5.51
CA ASN A 39 14.70 7.80 -6.51
C ASN A 39 15.72 6.87 -5.84
N GLU A 40 15.29 5.66 -5.52
CA GLU A 40 16.07 4.66 -4.79
C GLU A 40 16.15 3.31 -5.51
N ARG A 41 17.11 2.48 -5.13
CA ARG A 41 17.30 1.12 -5.66
C ARG A 41 16.80 0.02 -4.72
N THR A 42 16.64 0.33 -3.43
CA THR A 42 16.20 -0.62 -2.41
C THR A 42 14.72 -0.39 -2.12
N PRO A 43 13.88 -1.43 -2.11
CA PRO A 43 12.47 -1.28 -1.76
C PRO A 43 12.27 -0.74 -0.33
N SER A 44 11.80 0.50 -0.20
CA SER A 44 11.46 1.10 1.10
C SER A 44 9.95 1.30 1.32
N PHE A 45 9.14 1.24 0.26
CA PHE A 45 7.70 1.43 0.35
C PHE A 45 7.00 0.15 0.74
N ILE A 46 6.24 0.16 1.83
CA ILE A 46 5.62 -1.02 2.45
C ILE A 46 4.12 -0.78 2.59
N VAL A 47 3.30 -1.65 2.02
CA VAL A 47 1.85 -1.69 2.24
C VAL A 47 1.52 -2.81 3.21
N ASP A 48 0.80 -2.50 4.29
CA ASP A 48 0.33 -3.47 5.28
C ASP A 48 -1.20 -3.59 5.22
N PRO A 49 -1.74 -4.66 4.59
CA PRO A 49 -3.19 -4.86 4.47
C PRO A 49 -3.86 -5.04 5.83
N SER A 50 -3.16 -5.59 6.83
CA SER A 50 -3.72 -5.82 8.17
C SER A 50 -3.96 -4.51 8.94
N ARG A 51 -3.22 -3.46 8.58
CA ARG A 51 -3.35 -2.12 9.15
C ARG A 51 -4.13 -1.15 8.26
N GLY A 52 -4.43 -1.55 7.02
CA GLY A 52 -5.02 -0.65 6.03
C GLY A 52 -4.18 0.60 5.79
N SER A 53 -2.83 0.48 5.85
CA SER A 53 -1.91 1.62 5.71
C SER A 53 -0.67 1.28 4.88
N TRP A 54 0.07 2.31 4.46
CA TRP A 54 1.39 2.20 3.83
C TRP A 54 2.41 3.10 4.54
N HIS A 55 3.69 2.81 4.30
CA HIS A 55 4.86 3.59 4.72
C HIS A 55 5.83 3.72 3.56
#